data_AF-A0A366GJW3-F1
#
_entry.id   AF-A0A366GJW3-F1
#
_cell.length_a   1.000
_cell.length_b   1.000
_cell.length_c   1.000
_cell.angle_alpha   90.00
_cell.angle_beta   90.00
_cell.angle_gamma   90.00
#
_symmetry.space_group_name_H-M   'P 1'
#
loop_
_entity.id
_entity.type
_entity.pdbx_description
1 polymer ?
#
loop_
_entity_poly.entity_id
_entity_poly.type
_entity_poly.pdbx_seq_one_letter_code
_entity_poly.pdbx_strand_id
1 'polypeptide(L)'
;MAVSIVRLKEQLMNSIDITDLVEVEKVERYIDLVKAFRKINKTINKEGESVTVKNGSQVFVKAHPLIGERNKINSSLIALGRDIKFVVKNTIPNAGYSKSDLT
;
A
#
# COMPACT_ATOMS: atom_id res chain seq x y z
N MET A 1 12.97 2.26 -5.34
CA MET A 1 12.15 2.27 -6.58
C MET A 1 10.68 2.32 -6.17
N ALA A 2 9.92 3.35 -6.58
CA ALA A 2 8.50 3.44 -6.24
C ALA A 2 7.67 2.76 -7.32
N VAL A 3 6.81 1.80 -6.95
CA VAL A 3 5.89 1.11 -7.87
C VAL A 3 4.92 2.12 -8.49
N SER A 4 4.60 2.00 -9.78
CA SER A 4 3.58 2.85 -10.42
C SER A 4 2.21 2.63 -9.77
N ILE A 5 1.51 3.71 -9.41
CA ILE A 5 0.17 3.65 -8.80
C ILE A 5 -0.84 3.06 -9.79
N VAL A 6 -0.71 3.40 -11.06
CA VAL A 6 -1.59 2.90 -12.13
C VAL A 6 -1.45 1.39 -12.25
N ARG A 7 -0.21 0.89 -12.37
CA ARG A 7 0.07 -0.56 -12.46
C ARG A 7 -0.40 -1.31 -11.20
N LEU A 8 -0.23 -0.71 -10.03
CA LEU A 8 -0.72 -1.29 -8.78
C LEU A 8 -2.25 -1.40 -8.77
N LYS A 9 -2.97 -0.34 -9.19
CA LYS A 9 -4.44 -0.36 -9.28
C LYS A 9 -4.90 -1.45 -10.25
N GLU A 10 -4.31 -1.50 -11.44
CA GLU A 10 -4.62 -2.51 -12.47
C GLU A 10 -4.40 -3.92 -11.94
N GLN A 11 -3.26 -4.18 -11.29
CA GLN A 11 -2.97 -5.48 -10.72
C GLN A 11 -3.99 -5.89 -9.64
N LEU A 12 -4.34 -4.97 -8.73
CA LEU A 12 -5.31 -5.26 -7.67
C LEU A 12 -6.72 -5.49 -8.24
N MET A 13 -7.17 -4.66 -9.17
CA MET A 13 -8.46 -4.83 -9.84
C MET A 13 -8.54 -6.16 -10.61
N ASN A 14 -7.46 -6.56 -11.26
CA ASN A 14 -7.38 -7.85 -11.95
C ASN A 14 -7.35 -9.05 -11.00
N SER A 15 -7.21 -8.84 -9.69
CA SER A 15 -7.07 -9.89 -8.68
C SER A 15 -8.29 -10.03 -7.78
N ILE A 16 -9.34 -9.23 -7.98
CA ILE A 16 -10.59 -9.26 -7.22
C ILE A 16 -11.78 -9.60 -8.14
N ASP A 17 -12.93 -9.90 -7.55
CA ASP A 17 -14.20 -9.94 -8.29
C ASP A 17 -14.70 -8.51 -8.52
N ILE A 18 -14.63 -8.03 -9.76
CA ILE A 18 -15.06 -6.68 -10.15
C ILE A 18 -16.58 -6.49 -10.14
N THR A 19 -17.35 -7.58 -10.02
CA THR A 19 -18.81 -7.51 -9.87
C THR A 19 -19.22 -7.22 -8.43
N ASP A 20 -18.35 -7.51 -7.46
CA ASP A 20 -18.49 -7.09 -6.08
C ASP A 20 -17.99 -5.65 -5.92
N LEU A 21 -18.92 -4.70 -5.94
CA LEU A 21 -18.62 -3.28 -5.79
C LEU A 21 -17.94 -2.95 -4.45
N VAL A 22 -18.12 -3.77 -3.41
CA VAL A 22 -17.43 -3.58 -2.13
C VAL A 22 -15.94 -3.83 -2.29
N GLU A 23 -15.54 -4.87 -3.02
CA GLU A 23 -14.13 -5.17 -3.28
C GLU A 23 -13.50 -4.12 -4.21
N VAL A 24 -14.24 -3.64 -5.21
CA VAL A 24 -13.81 -2.53 -6.07
C VAL A 24 -13.53 -1.28 -5.22
N GLU A 25 -14.46 -0.89 -4.36
CA GLU A 25 -14.31 0.28 -3.46
C GLU A 25 -13.09 0.13 -2.54
N LYS A 26 -12.88 -1.05 -1.95
CA LYS A 26 -11.70 -1.33 -1.12
C LYS A 26 -10.39 -1.10 -1.89
N VAL A 27 -10.30 -1.56 -3.14
CA VAL A 27 -9.11 -1.34 -3.97
C VAL A 27 -8.91 0.14 -4.26
N GLU A 28 -9.97 0.88 -4.60
CA GLU A 28 -9.86 2.32 -4.85
C GLU A 28 -9.39 3.09 -3.60
N ARG A 29 -10.00 2.79 -2.46
CA ARG A 29 -9.62 3.35 -1.16
C ARG A 29 -8.18 3.02 -0.79
N TYR A 30 -7.73 1.79 -1.05
CA TYR A 30 -6.34 1.37 -0.83
C TYR A 30 -5.38 2.22 -1.66
N ILE A 31 -5.70 2.46 -2.93
CA ILE A 31 -4.89 3.30 -3.81
C ILE A 31 -4.81 4.75 -3.32
N ASP A 32 -5.90 5.29 -2.79
CA ASP A 32 -5.90 6.65 -2.23
C ASP A 32 -5.09 6.75 -0.94
N LEU A 33 -5.13 5.73 -0.07
CA LEU A 33 -4.24 5.64 1.08
C LEU A 33 -2.76 5.57 0.66
N VAL A 34 -2.42 4.83 -0.40
CA VAL A 34 -1.05 4.80 -0.94
C VAL A 34 -0.62 6.18 -1.43
N LYS A 35 -1.49 6.93 -2.12
CA LYS A 35 -1.20 8.30 -2.56
C LYS A 35 -0.95 9.21 -1.37
N ALA A 36 -1.80 9.17 -0.35
CA ALA A 36 -1.67 9.96 0.87
C ALA A 36 -0.35 9.65 1.60
N PHE A 37 -0.03 8.37 1.75
CA PHE A 37 1.21 7.91 2.37
C PHE A 37 2.46 8.43 1.63
N ARG A 38 2.47 8.35 0.29
CA ARG A 38 3.57 8.89 -0.53
C ARG A 38 3.71 10.40 -0.41
N LYS A 39 2.59 11.14 -0.34
CA LYS A 39 2.61 12.59 -0.15
C LYS A 39 3.23 12.95 1.20
N ILE A 40 2.83 12.27 2.27
CA ILE A 40 3.38 12.46 3.62
C ILE A 40 4.88 12.16 3.65
N ASN A 41 5.31 11.02 3.08
CA ASN A 41 6.72 10.68 3.02
C ASN A 41 7.53 11.69 2.22
N LYS A 42 6.99 12.22 1.11
CA LYS A 42 7.65 13.27 0.35
C LYS A 42 7.85 14.55 1.18
N THR A 43 6.85 14.93 1.98
CA THR A 43 6.96 16.08 2.89
C THR A 43 8.00 15.82 3.98
N ILE A 44 7.94 14.68 4.66
CA ILE A 44 8.90 14.32 5.71
C ILE A 44 10.33 14.24 5.17
N ASN A 45 10.53 13.65 3.99
CA ASN A 45 11.86 13.58 3.37
C ASN A 45 12.41 14.96 2.99
N LYS A 46 11.53 15.93 2.71
CA LYS A 46 11.92 17.32 2.40
C LYS A 46 12.25 18.12 3.66
N GLU A 47 11.45 17.95 4.72
CA GLU A 47 11.54 18.75 5.96
C GLU A 47 12.45 18.11 7.02
N GLY A 48 12.70 16.81 6.93
CA GLY A 48 13.42 15.99 7.90
C GLY A 48 12.50 15.23 8.85
N GLU A 49 12.91 14.05 9.31
CA GLU A 49 12.15 13.24 10.31
C GLU A 49 12.04 13.96 11.68
N SER A 50 12.84 14.99 11.90
CA SER A 50 12.78 15.85 13.08
C SER A 50 12.71 17.31 12.67
N VAL A 51 11.92 18.10 13.41
CA VAL A 51 11.77 19.54 13.21
C VAL A 51 12.28 20.29 14.43
N THR A 52 13.05 21.35 14.17
CA THR A 52 13.54 22.25 15.21
C THR A 52 12.58 23.41 15.39
N VAL A 53 11.99 23.53 16.57
CA VAL A 53 11.10 24.63 16.95
C VAL A 53 11.89 25.63 17.78
N LYS A 54 11.88 26.90 17.37
CA LYS A 54 12.42 28.01 18.16
C LYS A 54 11.27 28.81 18.77
N ASN A 55 11.27 28.97 20.09
CA ASN A 55 10.32 29.81 20.82
C ASN A 55 11.09 30.83 21.67
N GLY A 56 11.20 32.06 21.15
CA GLY A 56 12.10 33.07 21.73
C GLY A 56 13.54 32.57 21.76
N SER A 57 14.12 32.48 22.96
CA SER A 57 15.48 31.96 23.18
C SER A 57 15.56 30.44 23.30
N GLN A 58 14.42 29.74 23.43
CA GLN A 58 14.40 28.28 23.63
C GLN A 58 14.36 27.56 22.27
N VAL A 59 15.11 26.47 22.15
CA VAL A 59 15.19 25.64 20.94
C VAL A 59 14.91 24.19 21.32
N PHE A 60 13.92 23.58 20.67
CA PHE A 60 13.53 22.20 20.89
C PHE A 60 13.57 21.42 19.58
N VAL A 61 14.06 20.19 19.62
CA VAL A 61 13.96 19.24 18.51
C VAL A 61 12.84 18.25 18.83
N LYS A 62 11.89 18.11 17.92
CA LYS A 62 10.80 17.14 18.05
C LYS A 62 10.64 16.33 16.77
N ALA A 63 9.99 15.17 16.87
CA ALA A 63 9.60 14.38 15.71
C ALA A 63 8.71 15.22 14.76
N HIS A 64 8.83 15.00 13.46
CA HIS A 64 7.99 15.68 12.48
C HIS A 64 6.51 15.38 12.76
N PRO A 65 5.63 16.40 12.82
CA PRO A 65 4.20 16.21 13.13
C PRO A 65 3.46 15.16 12.29
N LEU A 66 3.91 14.91 11.05
CA LEU A 66 3.29 13.97 10.13
C LEU A 66 3.69 12.51 10.37
N ILE A 67 4.66 12.21 11.24
CA ILE A 67 5.07 10.83 11.56
C ILE A 67 3.91 10.06 12.18
N GLY A 68 3.11 10.69 13.05
CA GLY A 68 1.93 10.06 13.64
C GLY A 68 0.89 9.68 12.58
N GLU A 69 0.60 10.59 11.65
CA GLU A 69 -0.34 10.35 10.56
C GLU A 69 0.17 9.32 9.55
N ARG A 70 1.47 9.32 9.26
CA ARG A 70 2.14 8.28 8.45
C ARG A 70 1.86 6.89 9.02
N ASN A 71 2.04 6.73 10.33
CA ASN A 71 1.87 5.45 11.00
C ASN A 71 0.40 5.00 10.98
N LYS A 72 -0.55 5.91 11.21
CA LYS A 72 -1.98 5.62 11.10
C LYS A 72 -2.37 5.14 9.70
N ILE A 73 -1.93 5.85 8.65
CA ILE A 73 -2.20 5.45 7.26
C ILE A 73 -1.57 4.09 6.94
N ASN A 74 -0.36 3.83 7.44
CA ASN A 74 0.29 2.52 7.26
C ASN A 74 -0.52 1.39 7.91
N SER A 75 -1.02 1.59 9.13
CA SER A 75 -1.91 0.63 9.78
C SER A 75 -3.19 0.40 8.98
N SER A 76 -3.81 1.47 8.46
CA SER A 76 -5.00 1.36 7.61
C SER A 76 -4.71 0.62 6.29
N LEU A 77 -3.55 0.85 5.67
CA LEU A 77 -3.11 0.12 4.48
C LEU A 77 -2.97 -1.37 4.75
N ILE A 78 -2.33 -1.75 5.86
CA ILE A 78 -2.16 -3.15 6.25
C ILE A 78 -3.52 -3.80 6.53
N ALA A 79 -4.40 -3.12 7.25
CA ALA A 79 -5.73 -3.63 7.57
C ALA A 79 -6.55 -3.85 6.29
N LEU A 80 -6.63 -2.84 5.42
CA LEU A 80 -7.38 -2.93 4.18
C LEU A 80 -6.78 -3.95 3.21
N GLY A 81 -5.45 -4.04 3.13
CA GLY A 81 -4.77 -5.05 2.31
C GLY A 81 -5.06 -6.48 2.73
N ARG A 82 -5.34 -6.73 4.02
CA ARG A 82 -5.78 -8.04 4.54
C ARG A 82 -7.26 -8.31 4.27
N ASP A 83 -8.07 -7.25 4.17
CA ASP A 83 -9.53 -7.34 4.01
C ASP A 83 -9.97 -7.45 2.53
N ILE A 84 -9.06 -7.22 1.58
CA ILE A 84 -9.30 -7.44 0.15
C ILE A 84 -9.36 -8.94 -0.14
N LYS A 85 -10.44 -9.38 -0.77
CA LYS A 85 -10.66 -10.78 -1.15
C LYS A 85 -10.10 -11.05 -2.54
N PHE A 86 -8.91 -11.66 -2.57
CA PHE A 86 -8.28 -12.02 -3.83
C PHE A 86 -8.90 -13.30 -4.42
N VAL A 87 -9.22 -13.25 -5.71
CA VAL A 87 -9.66 -14.42 -6.47
C VAL A 87 -8.43 -15.25 -6.82
N VAL A 88 -8.46 -16.54 -6.45
CA VAL A 88 -7.40 -17.48 -6.84
C VAL A 88 -7.46 -17.64 -8.35
N LYS A 89 -6.46 -17.10 -9.05
CA LYS A 89 -6.23 -17.45 -10.45
C LYS A 89 -5.64 -18.85 -10.44
N ASN A 90 -6.44 -19.84 -10.82
CA ASN A 90 -5.96 -21.19 -11.13
C ASN A 90 -5.02 -21.11 -12.34
N THR A 91 -3.78 -20.68 -12.13
CA THR A 91 -2.68 -21.04 -13.02
C THR A 91 -2.35 -22.49 -12.71
N ILE A 92 -3.20 -23.41 -13.16
CA ILE A 92 -2.80 -24.81 -13.28
C ILE A 92 -1.86 -24.79 -14.50
N PRO A 93 -0.52 -24.92 -14.36
CA PRO A 93 0.21 -25.50 -15.46
C PRO A 93 -0.41 -26.88 -15.62
N ASN A 94 -1.12 -27.10 -16.71
CA ASN A 94 -1.55 -28.43 -17.12
C ASN A 94 -0.29 -29.22 -17.55
N ALA A 95 0.69 -29.35 -16.65
CA ALA A 95 1.70 -30.37 -16.71
C ALA A 95 1.04 -31.62 -16.13
N GLY A 96 0.11 -32.19 -16.91
CA GLY A 96 -0.29 -33.56 -16.68
C GLY A 96 0.98 -34.39 -16.68
N TYR A 97 1.24 -35.08 -15.57
CA TYR A 97 2.34 -36.03 -15.48
C TYR A 97 2.23 -36.97 -16.68
N SER A 98 3.27 -37.00 -17.51
CA SER A 98 3.32 -37.96 -18.60
C SER A 98 3.64 -39.32 -17.99
N LYS A 99 3.01 -40.39 -18.49
CA LYS A 99 3.27 -41.76 -18.03
C LYS A 99 4.76 -42.15 -18.15
N SER A 100 5.51 -41.46 -19.02
CA SER A 100 6.97 -41.57 -19.16
C SER A 100 7.76 -41.10 -17.96
N ASP A 101 7.17 -40.31 -17.06
CA ASP A 101 7.85 -39.78 -15.87
C ASP A 101 7.87 -40.80 -14.71
N LEU A 102 7.21 -41.95 -14.90
CA LEU A 102 7.05 -43.04 -13.92
C LEU A 102 7.89 -44.28 -14.25
N THR A 103 8.73 -44.24 -15.28
CA THR A 103 9.61 -45.32 -15.74
C THR A 103 11.02 -44.81 -15.90
#